data_AF-A0A3G9G3I7-F1
#
_entry.id   AF-A0A3G9G3I7-F1
#
_cell.length_a   1.000
_cell.length_b   1.000
_cell.length_c   1.000
_cell.angle_alpha   90.00
_cell.angle_beta   90.00
_cell.angle_gamma   90.00
#
_symmetry.space_group_name_H-M   'P 1'
#
loop_
_entity.id
_entity.type
_entity.pdbx_description
1 polymer ?
#
loop_
_entity_poly.entity_id
_entity_poly.type
_entity_poly.pdbx_seq_one_letter_code
_entity_poly.pdbx_strand_id
1 'polypeptide(L)'
;MSSKLRALLIGLSLAGVASAAILPGLASAQNRDRDRDQSEDDASKRAKKEEEWEQKDLRLAKRRADGPCPYVKVLYEAARYHEFADNKEASSDATWTGQINGVASDCAYKGDQPIEIAMIIGFSLGKGPKAPADTNTYRYWVAVTDRDKAVLAKEYFDLPVRFNGQQTVDVATRVENIVIPRASSTVAGSNFEVLVGFDVTPQMVDFNRQGKRFRFAKVKP
;
A
#
# COMPACT_ATOMS: atom_id res chain seq x y z
N MET A 1 21.97 54.05 64.58
CA MET A 1 22.24 55.10 63.57
C MET A 1 21.00 55.23 62.69
N SER A 2 20.17 56.24 62.95
CA SER A 2 19.99 57.45 62.12
C SER A 2 19.25 57.14 60.80
N SER A 3 17.92 57.33 60.72
CA SER A 3 17.21 58.58 60.36
C SER A 3 17.39 58.90 58.86
N LYS A 4 16.38 59.10 58.00
CA LYS A 4 15.24 60.08 57.97
C LYS A 4 14.21 59.56 56.93
N LEU A 5 12.87 59.58 57.06
CA LEU A 5 11.85 60.62 57.34
C LEU A 5 11.52 61.58 56.17
N ARG A 6 10.28 61.47 55.65
CA ARG A 6 9.31 62.52 55.18
C ARG A 6 8.36 61.92 54.12
N ALA A 7 7.09 61.61 54.38
CA ALA A 7 5.91 62.44 54.72
C ALA A 7 5.32 63.22 53.53
N LEU A 8 4.09 62.86 53.08
CA LEU A 8 2.92 63.76 53.12
C LEU A 8 1.60 63.02 52.79
N LEU A 9 0.52 63.52 53.40
CA LEU A 9 -0.87 63.04 53.49
C LEU A 9 -1.80 63.66 52.43
N ILE A 10 -3.08 63.21 52.50
CA ILE A 10 -4.37 63.76 52.01
C ILE A 10 -4.95 62.90 50.86
N GLY A 11 -6.16 62.32 50.89
CA GLY A 11 -7.28 62.32 51.85
C GLY A 11 -8.58 61.86 51.13
N LEU A 12 -9.53 61.29 51.90
CA LEU A 12 -10.98 61.06 51.61
C LEU A 12 -11.34 60.14 50.40
N SER A 13 -12.37 59.29 50.40
CA SER A 13 -13.64 59.22 51.14
C SER A 13 -14.33 57.85 50.98
N LEU A 14 -15.29 57.58 51.87
CA LEU A 14 -16.16 56.40 51.97
C LEU A 14 -16.94 56.05 50.69
N ALA A 15 -17.22 54.75 50.50
CA ALA A 15 -18.55 54.13 50.56
C ALA A 15 -18.71 52.96 49.57
N GLY A 16 -19.29 51.85 50.04
CA GLY A 16 -19.86 50.82 49.16
C GLY A 16 -19.70 49.40 49.66
N VAL A 17 -20.59 48.99 50.58
CA VAL A 17 -20.85 47.57 50.84
C VAL A 17 -21.71 47.04 49.68
N ALA A 18 -21.24 46.01 48.98
CA ALA A 18 -22.10 45.17 48.14
C ALA A 18 -21.55 43.73 48.14
N SER A 19 -22.24 42.85 48.86
CA SER A 19 -22.07 41.41 48.77
C SER A 19 -22.49 40.92 47.38
N ALA A 20 -21.65 40.14 46.68
CA ALA A 20 -22.08 39.29 45.58
C ALA A 20 -21.14 38.08 45.36
N ALA A 21 -21.71 36.91 45.61
CA ALA A 21 -21.47 35.59 45.01
C ALA A 21 -20.07 35.18 44.53
N ILE A 22 -19.63 34.02 45.05
CA ILE A 22 -18.65 33.12 44.44
C ILE A 22 -19.08 32.81 42.98
N LEU A 23 -18.24 33.14 42.00
CA LEU A 23 -18.36 32.62 40.63
C LEU A 23 -17.16 31.72 40.32
N PRO A 24 -17.30 30.38 40.31
CA PRO A 24 -16.32 29.49 39.72
C PRO A 24 -16.53 29.51 38.20
N GLY A 25 -16.00 30.53 37.52
CA GLY A 25 -16.38 30.79 36.11
C GLY A 25 -15.27 31.14 35.14
N LEU A 26 -14.03 31.36 35.59
CA LEU A 26 -12.95 31.83 34.68
C LEU A 26 -11.86 30.79 34.38
N ALA A 27 -11.76 29.71 35.17
CA ALA A 27 -10.79 28.64 34.90
C ALA A 27 -11.25 27.63 33.83
N SER A 28 -12.57 27.51 33.59
CA SER A 28 -13.12 26.56 32.60
C SER A 28 -13.22 27.14 31.17
N ALA A 29 -12.96 28.45 31.01
CA ALA A 29 -12.92 29.10 29.71
C ALA A 29 -11.59 28.86 28.99
N GLN A 30 -10.45 28.88 29.70
CA GLN A 30 -9.14 28.65 29.10
C GLN A 30 -8.86 27.19 28.73
N ASN A 31 -9.55 26.23 29.36
CA ASN A 31 -9.36 24.81 29.06
C ASN A 31 -10.14 24.37 27.81
N ARG A 32 -11.28 25.02 27.53
CA ARG A 32 -12.10 24.74 26.34
C ARG A 32 -11.43 25.09 25.02
N ASP A 33 -10.68 26.19 24.98
CA ASP A 33 -9.96 26.59 23.77
C ASP A 33 -8.78 25.63 23.49
N ARG A 34 -8.09 25.17 24.55
CA ARG A 34 -6.97 24.23 24.42
C ARG A 34 -7.41 22.83 23.98
N ASP A 35 -8.54 22.35 24.52
CA ASP A 35 -9.15 21.07 24.11
C ASP A 35 -9.69 21.14 22.67
N ARG A 36 -10.20 22.31 22.25
CA ARG A 36 -10.68 22.55 20.88
C ARG A 36 -9.52 22.58 19.88
N ASP A 37 -8.46 23.34 20.15
CA ASP A 37 -7.27 23.41 19.31
C ASP A 37 -6.63 22.02 19.13
N GLN A 38 -6.57 21.23 20.20
CA GLN A 38 -6.03 19.86 20.14
C GLN A 38 -6.93 18.91 19.33
N SER A 39 -8.25 19.09 19.38
CA SER A 39 -9.21 18.31 18.57
C SER A 39 -9.17 18.68 17.08
N GLU A 40 -8.96 19.96 16.75
CA GLU A 40 -8.86 20.47 15.37
C GLU A 40 -7.52 20.05 14.73
N ASP A 41 -6.43 20.03 15.51
CA ASP A 41 -5.14 19.47 15.10
C ASP A 41 -5.19 17.96 14.85
N ASP A 42 -5.87 17.19 15.70
CA ASP A 42 -6.00 15.74 15.52
C ASP A 42 -6.92 15.39 14.36
N ALA A 43 -8.00 16.15 14.16
CA ALA A 43 -8.88 16.00 13.01
C ALA A 43 -8.15 16.34 11.70
N SER A 44 -7.38 17.42 11.66
CA SER A 44 -6.59 17.80 10.48
C SER A 44 -5.44 16.83 10.20
N LYS A 45 -4.80 16.26 11.22
CA LYS A 45 -3.80 15.18 11.06
C LYS A 45 -4.44 13.90 10.55
N ARG A 46 -5.63 13.53 11.04
CA ARG A 46 -6.40 12.39 10.52
C ARG A 46 -6.83 12.60 9.09
N ALA A 47 -7.31 13.78 8.73
CA ALA A 47 -7.69 14.14 7.37
C ALA A 47 -6.48 14.13 6.41
N LYS A 48 -5.34 14.71 6.83
CA LYS A 48 -4.09 14.63 6.06
C LYS A 48 -3.58 13.21 5.92
N LYS A 49 -3.70 12.40 6.96
CA LYS A 49 -3.38 10.97 6.92
C LYS A 49 -4.37 10.22 6.02
N GLU A 50 -5.66 10.53 6.05
CA GLU A 50 -6.65 9.93 5.15
C GLU A 50 -6.40 10.34 3.69
N GLU A 51 -6.04 11.60 3.40
CA GLU A 51 -5.61 12.07 2.08
C GLU A 51 -4.29 11.41 1.63
N GLU A 52 -3.31 11.26 2.52
CA GLU A 52 -2.04 10.57 2.25
C GLU A 52 -2.27 9.07 1.97
N TRP A 53 -3.25 8.44 2.63
CA TRP A 53 -3.65 7.05 2.39
C TRP A 53 -4.54 6.90 1.15
N GLU A 54 -5.37 7.90 0.81
CA GLU A 54 -6.10 7.99 -0.46
C GLU A 54 -5.14 8.18 -1.66
N GLN A 55 -3.98 8.82 -1.46
CA GLN A 55 -2.91 8.94 -2.47
C GLN A 55 -2.11 7.66 -2.71
N LYS A 56 -2.25 6.62 -1.88
CA LYS A 56 -1.88 5.25 -2.30
C LYS A 56 -2.95 4.74 -3.26
N ASP A 57 -2.91 5.33 -4.45
CA ASP A 57 -3.87 5.23 -5.52
C ASP A 57 -3.85 3.82 -6.10
N LEU A 58 -4.46 2.86 -5.38
CA LEU A 58 -4.67 1.49 -5.83
C LEU A 58 -6.00 1.34 -6.56
N ARG A 59 -6.60 2.45 -6.99
CA ARG A 59 -7.81 2.45 -7.81
C ARG A 59 -7.39 2.63 -9.26
N LEU A 60 -7.88 1.75 -10.12
CA LEU A 60 -7.81 1.94 -11.55
C LEU A 60 -8.94 2.90 -11.94
N ALA A 61 -8.62 3.90 -12.77
CA ALA A 61 -9.65 4.75 -13.34
C ALA A 61 -10.63 3.89 -14.15
N LYS A 62 -11.94 4.05 -13.89
CA LYS A 62 -12.96 3.25 -14.56
C LYS A 62 -12.94 3.50 -16.07
N ARG A 63 -12.69 2.46 -16.86
CA ARG A 63 -12.64 2.51 -18.32
C ARG A 63 -13.97 2.05 -18.94
N ARG A 64 -14.17 2.34 -20.23
CA ARG A 64 -15.35 1.91 -21.00
C ARG A 64 -14.92 0.99 -22.13
N ALA A 65 -15.54 -0.19 -22.21
CA ALA A 65 -15.33 -1.18 -23.25
C ALA A 65 -16.66 -1.51 -23.94
N ASP A 66 -16.63 -1.64 -25.27
CA ASP A 66 -17.79 -2.05 -26.08
C ASP A 66 -18.19 -3.53 -25.88
N GLY A 67 -17.38 -4.31 -25.15
CA GLY A 67 -17.67 -5.71 -24.81
C GLY A 67 -16.83 -6.20 -23.63
N PRO A 68 -16.77 -7.52 -23.40
CA PRO A 68 -16.08 -8.09 -22.24
C PRO A 68 -14.56 -7.88 -22.31
N CYS A 69 -13.98 -7.48 -21.18
CA CYS A 69 -12.53 -7.38 -21.04
C CYS A 69 -11.85 -8.76 -21.06
N PRO A 70 -10.54 -8.81 -21.42
CA PRO A 70 -9.70 -9.98 -21.21
C PRO A 70 -9.69 -10.43 -19.76
N TYR A 71 -9.50 -11.73 -19.54
CA TYR A 71 -9.29 -12.25 -18.19
C TYR A 71 -7.91 -11.87 -17.70
N VAL A 72 -7.80 -11.28 -16.52
CA VAL A 72 -6.50 -10.98 -15.91
C VAL A 72 -6.34 -11.81 -14.64
N LYS A 73 -5.30 -12.64 -14.58
CA LYS A 73 -5.08 -13.58 -13.47
C LYS A 73 -3.62 -13.73 -13.10
N VAL A 74 -3.40 -14.20 -11.88
CA VAL A 74 -2.10 -14.69 -11.41
C VAL A 74 -1.97 -16.17 -11.78
N LEU A 75 -0.89 -16.55 -12.46
CA LEU A 75 -0.63 -17.95 -12.77
C LEU A 75 -0.23 -18.69 -11.49
N TYR A 76 -1.00 -19.71 -11.10
CA TYR A 76 -0.84 -20.38 -9.81
C TYR A 76 0.59 -20.91 -9.53
N GLU A 77 1.21 -21.51 -10.55
CA GLU A 77 2.56 -22.09 -10.46
C GLU A 77 3.67 -21.04 -10.35
N ALA A 78 3.37 -19.79 -10.73
CA ALA A 78 4.27 -18.64 -10.65
C ALA A 78 3.78 -17.59 -9.65
N ALA A 79 2.72 -17.87 -8.88
CA ALA A 79 2.13 -16.93 -7.93
C ALA A 79 3.01 -16.70 -6.70
N ARG A 80 3.99 -17.58 -6.46
CA ARG A 80 4.86 -17.56 -5.29
C ARG A 80 6.31 -17.75 -5.68
N TYR A 81 7.19 -17.03 -5.00
CA TYR A 81 8.63 -17.11 -5.12
C TYR A 81 9.19 -17.68 -3.81
N HIS A 82 10.07 -18.67 -3.91
CA HIS A 82 10.67 -19.32 -2.75
C HIS A 82 12.13 -19.68 -3.03
N GLU A 83 13.05 -19.04 -2.33
CA GLU A 83 14.47 -19.30 -2.43
C GLU A 83 15.00 -19.75 -1.07
N PHE A 84 15.73 -20.86 -1.07
CA PHE A 84 16.31 -21.48 0.11
C PHE A 84 17.82 -21.60 -0.02
N ALA A 85 18.53 -21.39 1.09
CA ALA A 85 19.93 -21.75 1.23
C ALA A 85 20.10 -23.27 1.06
N ASP A 86 21.11 -23.67 0.28
CA ASP A 86 21.44 -25.06 -0.04
C ASP A 86 20.26 -25.88 -0.60
N ASN A 87 19.22 -25.24 -1.15
CA ASN A 87 17.97 -25.89 -1.58
C ASN A 87 17.24 -26.70 -0.48
N LYS A 88 17.45 -26.37 0.80
CA LYS A 88 16.76 -27.00 1.92
C LYS A 88 15.41 -26.32 2.15
N GLU A 89 14.31 -27.01 1.85
CA GLU A 89 12.94 -26.51 2.03
C GLU A 89 12.53 -26.41 3.52
N ALA A 90 13.17 -25.51 4.26
CA ALA A 90 12.91 -25.25 5.68
C ALA A 90 12.87 -23.75 5.97
N SER A 91 12.06 -23.33 6.95
CA SER A 91 11.90 -21.89 7.27
C SER A 91 13.20 -21.27 7.78
N SER A 92 14.02 -22.06 8.46
CA SER A 92 15.37 -21.70 8.90
C SER A 92 16.35 -21.44 7.76
N ASP A 93 16.05 -21.99 6.59
CA ASP A 93 16.90 -21.95 5.40
C ASP A 93 16.32 -21.04 4.32
N ALA A 94 15.19 -20.37 4.58
CA ALA A 94 14.63 -19.39 3.66
C ALA A 94 15.59 -18.20 3.46
N THR A 95 15.84 -17.87 2.20
CA THR A 95 16.60 -16.69 1.77
C THR A 95 15.62 -15.57 1.40
N TRP A 96 14.75 -15.83 0.43
CA TRP A 96 13.75 -14.87 -0.05
C TRP A 96 12.42 -15.56 -0.31
N THR A 97 11.32 -14.88 0.00
CA THR A 97 9.98 -15.34 -0.38
C THR A 97 9.20 -14.22 -1.04
N GLY A 98 8.22 -14.57 -1.85
CA GLY A 98 7.28 -13.63 -2.42
C GLY A 98 5.94 -14.28 -2.72
N GLN A 99 4.87 -13.51 -2.65
CA GLN A 99 3.54 -13.91 -3.08
C GLN A 99 2.91 -12.76 -3.87
N ILE A 100 2.32 -13.08 -5.02
CA ILE A 100 1.41 -12.18 -5.71
C ILE A 100 0.04 -12.35 -5.05
N ASN A 101 -0.42 -11.30 -4.39
CA ASN A 101 -1.64 -11.31 -3.59
C ASN A 101 -2.91 -11.21 -4.44
N GLY A 102 -2.78 -10.63 -5.63
CA GLY A 102 -3.87 -10.46 -6.58
C GLY A 102 -3.54 -9.42 -7.62
N VAL A 103 -4.46 -9.27 -8.58
CA VAL A 103 -4.40 -8.26 -9.62
C VAL A 103 -5.76 -7.58 -9.68
N ALA A 104 -5.78 -6.26 -9.67
CA ALA A 104 -6.93 -5.46 -10.08
C ALA A 104 -6.67 -5.00 -11.52
N SER A 105 -7.67 -5.05 -12.39
CA SER A 105 -7.53 -4.65 -13.79
C SER A 105 -8.78 -3.96 -14.32
N ASP A 106 -8.59 -3.09 -15.31
CA ASP A 106 -9.67 -2.50 -16.10
C ASP A 106 -9.24 -2.37 -17.57
N CYS A 107 -10.19 -2.34 -18.50
CA CYS A 107 -9.91 -2.25 -19.93
C CYS A 107 -10.80 -1.25 -20.68
N ALA A 108 -10.29 -0.73 -21.80
CA ALA A 108 -11.04 0.11 -22.72
C ALA A 108 -10.90 -0.41 -24.16
N TYR A 109 -11.98 -0.32 -24.93
CA TYR A 109 -11.95 -0.41 -26.39
C TYR A 109 -13.30 -0.02 -27.01
N LYS A 110 -13.28 0.47 -28.25
CA LYS A 110 -14.48 0.81 -29.03
C LYS A 110 -14.35 0.36 -30.48
N GLY A 111 -15.43 -0.15 -31.08
CA GLY A 111 -15.47 -0.49 -32.50
C GLY A 111 -14.40 -1.52 -32.87
N ASP A 112 -13.46 -1.16 -33.74
CA ASP A 112 -12.30 -1.93 -34.19
C ASP A 112 -10.98 -1.55 -33.49
N GLN A 113 -11.00 -0.60 -32.55
CA GLN A 113 -9.81 -0.17 -31.83
C GLN A 113 -9.19 -1.30 -31.00
N PRO A 114 -7.86 -1.28 -30.76
CA PRO A 114 -7.20 -2.22 -29.86
C PRO A 114 -7.81 -2.23 -28.46
N ILE A 115 -7.59 -3.32 -27.73
CA ILE A 115 -7.92 -3.38 -26.31
C ILE A 115 -6.76 -2.76 -25.53
N GLU A 116 -7.06 -1.78 -24.70
CA GLU A 116 -6.11 -1.20 -23.76
C GLU A 116 -6.42 -1.69 -22.36
N ILE A 117 -5.41 -2.22 -21.66
CA ILE A 117 -5.55 -2.74 -20.30
C ILE A 117 -4.63 -1.95 -19.37
N ALA A 118 -5.14 -1.64 -18.19
CA ALA A 118 -4.35 -1.19 -17.05
C ALA A 118 -4.59 -2.14 -15.87
N MET A 119 -3.55 -2.39 -15.09
CA MET A 119 -3.62 -3.26 -13.93
C MET A 119 -2.73 -2.81 -12.78
N ILE A 120 -3.10 -3.24 -11.58
CA ILE A 120 -2.34 -3.07 -10.35
C ILE A 120 -2.08 -4.45 -9.77
N ILE A 121 -0.81 -4.77 -9.58
CA ILE A 121 -0.33 -6.06 -9.08
C ILE A 121 0.12 -5.86 -7.63
N GLY A 122 -0.46 -6.60 -6.71
CA GLY A 122 -0.08 -6.59 -5.29
C GLY A 122 0.90 -7.71 -4.96
N PHE A 123 1.96 -7.39 -4.24
CA PHE A 123 3.01 -8.30 -3.80
C PHE A 123 3.16 -8.25 -2.28
N SER A 124 3.33 -9.41 -1.65
CA SER A 124 3.88 -9.55 -0.30
C SER A 124 5.23 -10.24 -0.41
N LEU A 125 6.28 -9.53 -0.02
CA LEU A 125 7.67 -9.96 -0.18
C LEU A 125 8.30 -10.15 1.18
N GLY A 126 9.27 -11.08 1.25
CA GLY A 126 9.82 -11.51 2.52
C GLY A 126 11.32 -11.79 2.48
N LYS A 127 11.99 -11.34 3.54
CA LYS A 127 13.40 -11.54 3.84
C LYS A 127 13.54 -12.67 4.86
N GLY A 128 14.15 -13.78 4.45
CA GLY A 128 14.39 -14.91 5.31
C GLY A 128 15.64 -14.78 6.18
N PRO A 129 15.82 -15.68 7.17
CA PRO A 129 16.97 -15.66 8.08
C PRO A 129 18.32 -15.91 7.39
N LYS A 130 18.32 -16.50 6.18
CA LYS A 130 19.53 -16.71 5.37
C LYS A 130 19.75 -15.64 4.29
N ALA A 131 18.92 -14.60 4.25
CA ALA A 131 19.08 -13.50 3.31
C ALA A 131 20.44 -12.81 3.52
N PRO A 132 21.27 -12.66 2.47
CA PRO A 132 22.59 -12.07 2.59
C PRO A 132 22.58 -10.53 2.71
N ALA A 133 21.45 -9.89 2.43
CA ALA A 133 21.31 -8.44 2.39
C ALA A 133 19.95 -7.97 2.89
N ASP A 134 19.79 -6.66 3.08
CA ASP A 134 18.49 -6.02 3.36
C ASP A 134 17.74 -5.60 2.09
N THR A 135 18.23 -6.02 0.92
CA THR A 135 17.68 -5.69 -0.40
C THR A 135 17.64 -6.94 -1.27
N ASN A 136 16.61 -7.03 -2.12
CA ASN A 136 16.52 -8.03 -3.18
C ASN A 136 15.82 -7.45 -4.40
N THR A 137 16.12 -7.94 -5.59
CA THR A 137 15.37 -7.63 -6.81
C THR A 137 14.61 -8.87 -7.23
N TYR A 138 13.30 -8.83 -7.10
CA TYR A 138 12.44 -9.89 -7.64
C TYR A 138 12.21 -9.62 -9.12
N ARG A 139 12.14 -10.67 -9.93
CA ARG A 139 11.71 -10.54 -11.33
C ARG A 139 10.32 -11.14 -11.49
N TYR A 140 9.45 -10.44 -12.20
CA TYR A 140 8.12 -10.94 -12.55
C TYR A 140 7.87 -10.69 -14.03
N TRP A 141 6.81 -11.29 -14.55
CA TRP A 141 6.42 -11.16 -15.94
C TRP A 141 4.93 -10.94 -16.09
N VAL A 142 4.56 -10.29 -17.21
CA VAL A 142 3.20 -10.15 -17.69
C VAL A 142 3.15 -10.76 -19.08
N ALA A 143 2.22 -11.67 -19.32
CA ALA A 143 2.04 -12.33 -20.60
C ALA A 143 0.62 -12.14 -21.13
N VAL A 144 0.49 -11.82 -22.41
CA VAL A 144 -0.79 -11.83 -23.14
C VAL A 144 -0.88 -13.12 -23.92
N THR A 145 -2.02 -13.80 -23.81
CA THR A 145 -2.28 -15.08 -24.49
C THR A 145 -3.59 -15.02 -25.30
N ASP A 146 -3.66 -15.79 -26.38
CA ASP A 146 -4.94 -16.29 -26.88
C ASP A 146 -5.39 -17.34 -25.87
N ARG A 147 -6.56 -17.12 -25.27
CA ARG A 147 -7.01 -17.82 -24.08
C ARG A 147 -6.96 -19.33 -24.31
N ASP A 148 -6.25 -20.03 -23.44
CA ASP A 148 -6.06 -21.49 -23.46
C ASP A 148 -5.35 -22.04 -24.72
N LYS A 149 -4.71 -21.20 -25.55
CA LYS A 149 -4.07 -21.63 -26.81
C LYS A 149 -2.58 -21.33 -26.90
N ALA A 150 -2.21 -20.05 -26.85
CA ALA A 150 -0.84 -19.64 -27.17
C ALA A 150 -0.45 -18.33 -26.51
N VAL A 151 0.83 -18.21 -26.14
CA VAL A 151 1.42 -16.94 -25.68
C VAL A 151 1.65 -16.04 -26.89
N LEU A 152 1.04 -14.86 -26.87
CA LEU A 152 1.16 -13.85 -27.93
C LEU A 152 2.33 -12.91 -27.66
N ALA A 153 2.47 -12.48 -26.40
CA ALA A 153 3.54 -11.62 -25.93
C ALA A 153 3.86 -11.91 -24.46
N LYS A 154 5.11 -11.70 -24.05
CA LYS A 154 5.54 -11.80 -22.66
C LYS A 154 6.63 -10.77 -22.39
N GLU A 155 6.46 -10.00 -21.33
CA GLU A 155 7.44 -9.02 -20.87
C GLU A 155 7.85 -9.30 -19.43
N TYR A 156 9.09 -8.94 -19.11
CA TYR A 156 9.70 -9.13 -17.80
C TYR A 156 9.97 -7.77 -17.15
N PHE A 157 9.77 -7.72 -15.84
CA PHE A 157 9.90 -6.53 -15.02
C PHE A 157 10.73 -6.84 -13.78
N ASP A 158 11.57 -5.90 -13.40
CA ASP A 158 12.34 -5.96 -12.17
C ASP A 158 11.62 -5.19 -11.05
N LEU A 159 11.57 -5.79 -9.87
CA LEU A 159 10.95 -5.26 -8.66
C LEU A 159 12.02 -5.16 -7.57
N PRO A 160 12.83 -4.09 -7.59
CA PRO A 160 13.85 -3.85 -6.56
C PRO A 160 13.18 -3.46 -5.24
N VAL A 161 13.58 -4.12 -4.16
CA VAL A 161 12.98 -3.94 -2.83
C VAL A 161 14.07 -3.78 -1.77
N ARG A 162 13.81 -2.88 -0.83
CA ARG A 162 14.57 -2.72 0.42
C ARG A 162 13.65 -2.98 1.60
N PHE A 163 14.08 -3.84 2.51
CA PHE A 163 13.28 -4.27 3.64
C PHE A 163 13.35 -3.33 4.85
N ASN A 164 14.35 -2.44 4.92
CA ASN A 164 14.53 -1.46 5.99
C ASN A 164 14.50 -2.10 7.39
N GLY A 165 15.15 -3.27 7.53
CA GLY A 165 15.16 -4.04 8.77
C GLY A 165 13.89 -4.86 9.06
N GLN A 166 12.83 -4.75 8.24
CA GLN A 166 11.63 -5.57 8.35
C GLN A 166 11.85 -6.97 7.77
N GLN A 167 11.04 -7.94 8.19
CA GLN A 167 11.03 -9.29 7.58
C GLN A 167 10.13 -9.35 6.35
N THR A 168 9.14 -8.47 6.25
CA THR A 168 8.14 -8.48 5.18
C THR A 168 7.82 -7.07 4.73
N VAL A 169 7.53 -6.90 3.44
CA VAL A 169 7.06 -5.65 2.86
C VAL A 169 5.99 -5.93 1.82
N ASP A 170 4.94 -5.11 1.82
CA ASP A 170 3.90 -5.15 0.80
C ASP A 170 4.15 -4.05 -0.22
N VAL A 171 4.13 -4.43 -1.50
CA VAL A 171 4.38 -3.54 -2.63
C VAL A 171 3.23 -3.68 -3.62
N ALA A 172 2.82 -2.57 -4.23
CA ALA A 172 1.89 -2.60 -5.35
C ALA A 172 2.53 -1.89 -6.54
N THR A 173 2.47 -2.52 -7.71
CA THR A 173 2.99 -1.95 -8.96
C THR A 173 1.86 -1.79 -9.95
N ARG A 174 1.85 -0.65 -10.64
CA ARG A 174 0.91 -0.37 -11.72
C ARG A 174 1.58 -0.70 -13.06
N VAL A 175 0.86 -1.44 -13.91
CA VAL A 175 1.23 -1.70 -15.30
C VAL A 175 0.14 -1.12 -16.18
N GLU A 176 0.52 -0.23 -17.07
CA GLU A 176 -0.40 0.44 -18.01
C GLU A 176 0.03 0.14 -19.45
N ASN A 177 -0.81 0.57 -20.40
CA ASN A 177 -0.51 0.55 -21.83
C ASN A 177 -0.25 -0.85 -22.39
N ILE A 178 -0.88 -1.89 -21.81
CA ILE A 178 -0.95 -3.19 -22.46
C ILE A 178 -1.97 -3.07 -23.59
N VAL A 179 -1.47 -3.14 -24.83
CA VAL A 179 -2.29 -2.99 -26.03
C VAL A 179 -2.41 -4.34 -26.73
N ILE A 180 -3.64 -4.81 -26.93
CA ILE A 180 -3.94 -6.03 -27.68
C ILE A 180 -4.61 -5.64 -29.01
N PRO A 181 -3.90 -5.73 -30.14
CA PRO A 181 -4.49 -5.49 -31.45
C PRO A 181 -5.65 -6.46 -31.71
N ARG A 182 -6.73 -5.95 -32.30
CA ARG A 182 -7.88 -6.75 -32.72
C ARG A 182 -7.96 -6.81 -34.23
N ALA A 183 -8.26 -7.99 -34.77
CA ALA A 183 -8.41 -8.17 -36.20
C ALA A 183 -9.69 -7.47 -36.74
N SER A 184 -10.74 -7.37 -35.92
CA SER A 184 -11.96 -6.63 -36.22
C SER A 184 -12.78 -6.38 -34.95
N SER A 185 -13.86 -5.62 -35.08
CA SER A 185 -14.79 -5.31 -33.98
C SER A 185 -15.51 -6.54 -33.39
N THR A 186 -15.58 -7.65 -34.13
CA THR A 186 -16.21 -8.89 -33.66
C THR A 186 -15.30 -9.72 -32.76
N VAL A 187 -13.99 -9.40 -32.69
CA VAL A 187 -13.06 -10.03 -31.76
C VAL A 187 -13.33 -9.50 -30.35
N ALA A 188 -13.87 -10.36 -29.50
CA ALA A 188 -14.16 -10.04 -28.11
C ALA A 188 -12.89 -10.07 -27.24
N GLY A 189 -12.80 -9.18 -26.26
CA GLY A 189 -11.68 -9.17 -25.31
C GLY A 189 -11.57 -10.46 -24.49
N SER A 190 -12.69 -11.13 -24.22
CA SER A 190 -12.73 -12.42 -23.54
C SER A 190 -11.97 -13.56 -24.25
N ASN A 191 -11.58 -13.38 -25.52
CA ASN A 191 -10.74 -14.33 -26.25
C ASN A 191 -9.26 -14.26 -25.80
N PHE A 192 -8.88 -13.21 -25.08
CA PHE A 192 -7.53 -13.03 -24.57
C PHE A 192 -7.50 -13.26 -23.06
N GLU A 193 -6.32 -13.64 -22.58
CA GLU A 193 -5.99 -13.68 -21.16
C GLU A 193 -4.67 -12.95 -20.93
N VAL A 194 -4.57 -12.24 -19.81
CA VAL A 194 -3.34 -11.64 -19.32
C VAL A 194 -2.95 -12.33 -18.03
N LEU A 195 -1.78 -12.96 -18.05
CA LEU A 195 -1.23 -13.71 -16.94
C LEU A 195 -0.08 -12.96 -16.30
N VAL A 196 -0.02 -13.00 -14.97
CA VAL A 196 1.06 -12.43 -14.17
C VAL A 196 1.70 -13.53 -13.33
N GLY A 197 3.03 -13.53 -13.23
CA GLY A 197 3.77 -14.47 -12.40
C GLY A 197 5.17 -13.98 -12.07
N PHE A 198 5.75 -14.50 -11.00
CA PHE A 198 7.19 -14.36 -10.76
C PHE A 198 7.99 -15.15 -11.81
N ASP A 199 9.20 -14.68 -12.09
CA ASP A 199 10.19 -15.46 -12.84
C ASP A 199 10.77 -16.53 -11.90
N VAL A 200 10.17 -17.72 -11.95
CA VAL A 200 10.44 -18.83 -11.03
C VAL A 200 11.23 -19.93 -11.72
N THR A 201 12.07 -20.64 -10.96
CA THR A 201 12.78 -21.81 -11.47
C THR A 201 11.83 -23.01 -11.60
N PRO A 202 12.20 -24.05 -12.37
CA PRO A 202 11.43 -25.29 -12.43
C PRO A 202 11.18 -25.93 -11.05
N GLN A 203 12.18 -25.86 -10.15
CA GLN A 203 12.06 -26.36 -8.79
C GLN A 203 10.99 -25.58 -8.00
N MET A 204 10.94 -24.26 -8.15
CA MET A 204 9.90 -23.42 -7.55
C MET A 204 8.51 -23.74 -8.12
N VAL A 205 8.41 -24.02 -9.43
CA VAL A 205 7.15 -24.44 -10.08
C VAL A 205 6.63 -25.73 -9.44
N ASP A 206 7.49 -26.75 -9.30
CA ASP A 206 7.10 -28.03 -8.69
C ASP A 206 6.71 -27.86 -7.22
N PHE A 207 7.44 -27.03 -6.48
CA PHE A 207 7.10 -26.65 -5.11
C PHE A 207 5.70 -26.01 -5.04
N ASN A 208 5.41 -25.08 -5.95
CA ASN A 208 4.14 -24.37 -6.01
C ASN A 208 2.98 -25.30 -6.40
N ARG A 209 3.20 -26.23 -7.33
CA ARG A 209 2.20 -27.22 -7.77
C ARG A 209 1.77 -28.14 -6.63
N GLN A 210 2.70 -28.51 -5.74
CA GLN A 210 2.41 -29.33 -4.55
C GLN A 210 1.58 -28.60 -3.48
N GLY A 211 1.34 -27.29 -3.64
CA GLY A 211 0.55 -26.50 -2.69
C GLY A 211 1.25 -26.27 -1.34
N LYS A 212 2.54 -26.56 -1.25
CA LYS A 212 3.36 -26.23 -0.07
C LYS A 212 3.31 -24.72 0.15
N ARG A 213 3.19 -24.31 1.42
CA ARG A 213 3.10 -22.90 1.82
C ARG A 213 4.21 -22.57 2.80
N PHE A 214 5.09 -21.65 2.41
CA PHE A 214 5.93 -20.97 3.37
C PHE A 214 5.23 -19.72 3.89
N ARG A 215 5.05 -19.68 5.20
CA ARG A 215 4.73 -18.47 5.95
C ARG A 215 5.85 -18.27 6.94
N PHE A 216 6.41 -17.07 7.04
CA PHE A 216 7.24 -16.76 8.20
C PHE A 216 6.36 -16.90 9.43
N ALA A 217 6.64 -17.92 10.24
CA ALA A 217 6.21 -17.86 11.63
C ALA A 217 6.85 -16.59 12.20
N LYS A 218 6.06 -15.70 12.81
CA LYS A 218 6.64 -14.63 13.63
C LYS A 218 7.51 -15.32 14.67
N VAL A 219 8.82 -15.31 14.49
CA VAL A 219 9.73 -15.72 15.55
C VAL A 219 9.60 -14.62 16.60
N LYS A 220 8.94 -14.97 17.70
CA LYS A 220 8.85 -14.07 18.85
C LYS A 220 10.29 -13.85 19.35
N PRO A 221 10.73 -12.60 19.56
CA PRO A 221 12.07 -12.30 20.06
C PRO A 221 12.31 -12.96 21.43
#